data_AF-A0A834EUN5-F1
#
_entry.id   AF-A0A834EUN5-F1
#
_cell.length_a   1.000
_cell.length_b   1.000
_cell.length_c   1.000
_cell.angle_alpha   90.00
_cell.angle_beta   90.00
_cell.angle_gamma   90.00
#
_symmetry.space_group_name_H-M   'P 1'
#
loop_
_entity.id
_entity.type
_entity.pdbx_description
1 polymer ?
#
loop_
_entity_poly.entity_id
_entity_poly.type
_entity_poly.pdbx_seq_one_letter_code
_entity_poly.pdbx_strand_id
1 'polypeptide(L)'
;MHTITVQVSAANTILQDTKTIAVKEFFKSLLLSFSPNLDEFNPDIPEWRQDVGRVIKKALLQVCDFPGEQLLVAVFPGVPTAAELFLLPNKNQSEGRKKSEDALEQTSSTIVNALNQNLVEFELKPGVRVIVYNTQLTLAPLVDSSPRHNSSAMLMLLSVVFLGLAVFLIYKFKRKIPWINIYAEVNQEKEQEMIGSVGQSESTPKITLSEFTASKELMEKELDARVKRGVGNACESTREIPNCTSV
;
A
#
# COMPACT_ATOMS: atom_id res chain seq x y z
N MET A 1 -2.61 31.46 -25.62
CA MET A 1 -2.20 30.26 -26.38
C MET A 1 -0.79 30.51 -26.86
N HIS A 2 0.10 29.54 -26.68
CA HIS A 2 1.48 29.62 -27.16
C HIS A 2 1.72 28.51 -28.17
N THR A 3 2.53 28.79 -29.18
CA THR A 3 2.88 27.83 -30.22
C THR A 3 4.32 27.40 -30.00
N ILE A 4 4.53 26.11 -29.82
CA ILE A 4 5.85 25.48 -29.74
C ILE A 4 6.12 24.82 -31.08
N THR A 5 7.26 25.12 -31.67
CA THR A 5 7.74 24.46 -32.88
C THR A 5 9.03 23.74 -32.55
N VAL A 6 9.09 22.45 -32.91
CA VAL A 6 10.29 21.63 -32.81
C VAL A 6 10.74 21.33 -34.23
N GLN A 7 12.01 21.59 -34.53
CA GLN A 7 12.61 21.28 -35.82
C GLN A 7 13.81 20.38 -35.62
N VAL A 8 13.87 19.29 -36.38
CA VAL A 8 14.98 18.33 -36.40
C VAL A 8 15.57 18.35 -37.81
N SER A 9 16.89 18.48 -37.89
CA SER A 9 17.63 18.43 -39.15
C SER A 9 18.61 17.26 -39.13
N ALA A 10 18.55 16.42 -40.16
CA ALA A 10 19.48 15.32 -40.37
C ALA A 10 19.89 15.28 -41.84
N ALA A 11 21.20 15.48 -42.10
CA ALA A 11 21.77 15.60 -43.44
C ALA A 11 21.04 16.66 -44.31
N ASN A 12 20.31 16.22 -45.34
CA ASN A 12 19.53 17.06 -46.24
C ASN A 12 18.02 17.03 -45.95
N THR A 13 17.60 16.43 -44.83
CA THR A 13 16.20 16.33 -44.43
C THR A 13 15.92 17.21 -43.22
N ILE A 14 14.82 17.98 -43.28
CA ILE A 14 14.32 18.79 -42.18
C ILE A 14 12.91 18.30 -41.87
N LEU A 15 12.68 17.92 -40.62
CA LEU A 15 11.37 17.61 -40.08
C LEU A 15 10.99 18.71 -39.09
N GLN A 16 9.75 19.18 -39.17
CA GLN A 16 9.23 20.19 -38.27
C GLN A 16 7.86 19.74 -37.76
N ASP A 17 7.66 19.87 -36.45
CA ASP A 17 6.37 19.69 -35.81
C ASP A 17 6.00 20.93 -34.99
N THR A 18 4.72 21.25 -34.96
CA THR A 18 4.21 22.46 -34.30
C THR A 18 3.00 22.11 -33.44
N LYS A 19 3.05 22.48 -32.17
CA LYS A 19 1.98 22.23 -31.20
C LYS A 19 1.56 23.50 -30.48
N THR A 20 0.25 23.70 -30.37
CA THR A 20 -0.31 24.80 -29.58
C THR A 20 -0.55 24.32 -28.15
N ILE A 21 -0.10 25.11 -27.17
CA ILE A 21 -0.27 24.87 -25.74
C ILE A 21 -1.06 26.00 -25.08
N ALA A 22 -1.84 25.64 -24.07
CA ALA A 22 -2.49 26.59 -23.17
C ALA A 22 -1.73 26.60 -21.84
N VAL A 23 -1.37 27.79 -21.36
CA VAL A 23 -0.79 27.98 -20.04
C VAL A 23 -1.84 28.60 -19.13
N LYS A 24 -2.03 28.02 -17.95
CA LYS A 24 -2.98 28.46 -16.94
C LYS A 24 -2.23 28.69 -15.64
N GLU A 25 -2.54 29.79 -14.96
CA GLU A 25 -1.94 30.13 -13.67
C GLU A 25 -2.39 29.17 -12.57
N PHE A 26 -3.66 28.72 -12.65
CA PHE A 26 -4.26 27.82 -11.68
C PHE A 26 -5.15 26.81 -12.37
N PHE A 27 -5.09 25.57 -11.90
CA PHE A 27 -5.95 24.45 -12.27
C PHE A 27 -5.88 23.41 -11.14
N LYS A 28 -6.82 22.48 -11.11
CA LYS A 28 -6.72 21.27 -10.28
C LYS A 28 -6.47 20.08 -11.20
N SER A 29 -5.60 19.15 -10.77
CA SER A 29 -5.42 17.90 -11.49
C SER A 29 -5.64 16.68 -10.59
N LEU A 30 -6.12 15.61 -11.22
CA LEU A 30 -6.33 14.31 -10.60
C LEU A 30 -5.64 13.28 -11.47
N LEU A 31 -4.79 12.48 -10.85
CA LEU A 31 -4.14 11.39 -11.55
C LEU A 31 -5.05 10.15 -11.50
N LEU A 32 -5.17 9.50 -12.65
CA LEU A 32 -6.06 8.38 -12.87
C LEU A 32 -5.24 7.13 -13.20
N SER A 33 -5.67 6.00 -12.65
CA SER A 33 -5.26 4.67 -13.10
C SER A 33 -6.47 3.90 -13.60
N PHE A 34 -6.21 2.76 -14.22
CA PHE A 34 -7.23 1.94 -14.84
C PHE A 34 -7.13 0.50 -14.35
N SER A 35 -8.23 -0.22 -14.45
CA SER A 35 -8.21 -1.68 -14.31
C SER A 35 -7.22 -2.30 -15.31
N PRO A 36 -6.53 -3.42 -14.96
CA PRO A 36 -5.52 -4.06 -15.81
C PRO A 36 -5.98 -4.39 -17.24
N ASN A 37 -7.29 -4.57 -17.43
CA ASN A 37 -7.92 -4.81 -18.72
C ASN A 37 -7.53 -3.79 -19.80
N LEU A 38 -7.23 -2.54 -19.44
CA LEU A 38 -6.85 -1.52 -20.43
C LEU A 38 -5.44 -1.75 -20.98
N ASP A 39 -4.52 -2.25 -20.15
CA ASP A 39 -3.10 -2.42 -20.50
C ASP A 39 -2.89 -3.49 -21.55
N GLU A 40 -3.70 -4.56 -21.52
CA GLU A 40 -3.66 -5.65 -22.50
C GLU A 40 -3.97 -5.19 -23.94
N PHE A 41 -4.67 -4.07 -24.07
CA PHE A 41 -5.10 -3.51 -25.35
C PHE A 41 -4.48 -2.15 -25.63
N ASN A 42 -3.43 -1.75 -24.90
CA ASN A 42 -2.74 -0.48 -25.13
C ASN A 42 -1.70 -0.63 -26.27
N PRO A 43 -1.94 -0.07 -27.47
CA PRO A 43 -1.00 -0.13 -28.60
C PRO A 43 0.16 0.88 -28.50
N ASP A 44 0.20 1.71 -27.46
CA ASP A 44 1.15 2.80 -27.24
C ASP A 44 1.24 3.87 -28.35
N ILE A 45 0.16 4.06 -29.12
CA ILE A 45 0.09 5.11 -30.15
C ILE A 45 -0.71 6.34 -29.69
N PRO A 46 -0.34 7.55 -30.13
CA PRO A 46 -0.97 8.80 -29.67
C PRO A 46 -2.45 8.93 -30.05
N GLU A 47 -2.88 8.42 -31.20
CA GLU A 47 -4.27 8.49 -31.66
C GLU A 47 -5.19 7.71 -30.72
N TRP A 48 -4.78 6.50 -30.34
CA TRP A 48 -5.50 5.69 -29.36
C TRP A 48 -5.61 6.39 -28.00
N ARG A 49 -4.52 7.02 -27.54
CA ARG A 49 -4.53 7.79 -26.28
C ARG A 49 -5.51 8.97 -26.33
N GLN A 50 -5.61 9.65 -27.47
CA GLN A 50 -6.61 10.72 -27.65
C GLN A 50 -8.04 10.17 -27.59
N ASP A 51 -8.29 9.00 -28.18
CA ASP A 51 -9.60 8.37 -28.22
C ASP A 51 -10.04 7.92 -26.82
N VAL A 52 -9.15 7.24 -26.09
CA VAL A 52 -9.36 6.86 -24.69
C VAL A 52 -9.60 8.11 -23.82
N GLY A 53 -8.81 9.17 -24.02
CA GLY A 53 -9.02 10.46 -23.34
C GLY A 53 -10.42 11.04 -23.58
N ARG A 54 -10.95 10.94 -24.81
CA ARG A 54 -12.32 11.38 -25.13
C ARG A 54 -13.38 10.52 -24.45
N VAL A 55 -13.16 9.20 -24.37
CA VAL A 55 -14.08 8.28 -23.68
C VAL A 55 -14.14 8.57 -22.19
N ILE A 56 -12.97 8.71 -21.53
CA ILE A 56 -12.88 9.06 -20.10
C ILE A 56 -13.57 10.39 -19.83
N LYS A 57 -13.29 11.40 -20.66
CA LYS A 57 -13.92 12.72 -20.56
C LYS A 57 -15.44 12.61 -20.64
N LYS A 58 -15.97 11.81 -21.58
CA LYS A 58 -17.41 11.59 -21.73
C LYS A 58 -18.01 10.90 -20.51
N ALA A 59 -17.35 9.88 -19.96
CA ALA A 59 -17.81 9.17 -18.76
C ALA A 59 -17.84 10.10 -17.54
N LEU A 60 -16.82 10.95 -17.36
CA LEU A 60 -16.78 11.93 -16.28
C LEU A 60 -17.92 12.95 -16.37
N LEU A 61 -18.22 13.45 -17.57
CA LEU A 61 -19.33 14.40 -17.77
C LEU A 61 -20.72 13.81 -17.52
N GLN A 62 -20.84 12.47 -17.39
CA GLN A 62 -22.10 11.84 -16.98
C GLN A 62 -22.28 11.83 -15.46
N VAL A 63 -21.20 11.91 -14.69
CA VAL A 63 -21.23 11.85 -13.22
C VAL A 63 -21.01 13.21 -12.56
N CYS A 64 -20.49 14.20 -13.30
CA CYS A 64 -20.30 15.56 -12.80
C CYS A 64 -20.99 16.60 -13.68
N ASP A 65 -21.66 17.57 -13.04
CA ASP A 65 -22.19 18.76 -13.71
C ASP A 65 -21.09 19.82 -13.84
N PHE A 66 -20.08 19.53 -14.65
CA PHE A 66 -18.94 20.41 -14.90
C PHE A 66 -18.81 20.75 -16.39
N PRO A 67 -18.48 22.00 -16.76
CA PRO A 67 -18.39 22.38 -18.17
C PRO A 67 -17.31 21.57 -18.91
N GLY A 68 -17.71 20.85 -19.96
CA GLY A 68 -16.80 20.00 -20.73
C GLY A 68 -15.61 20.73 -21.35
N GLU A 69 -15.72 22.04 -21.63
CA GLU A 69 -14.58 22.83 -22.13
C GLU A 69 -13.49 23.08 -21.08
N GLN A 70 -13.86 22.99 -19.80
CA GLN A 70 -12.95 23.16 -18.67
C GLN A 70 -12.35 21.84 -18.20
N LEU A 71 -12.77 20.72 -18.78
CA LEU A 71 -12.30 19.38 -18.47
C LEU A 71 -11.34 18.89 -19.56
N LEU A 72 -10.08 18.65 -19.21
CA LEU A 72 -9.09 18.06 -20.12
C LEU A 72 -8.59 16.72 -19.58
N VAL A 73 -8.34 15.77 -20.47
CA VAL A 73 -7.79 14.46 -20.11
C VAL A 73 -6.54 14.22 -20.95
N ALA A 74 -5.43 13.86 -20.31
CA ALA A 74 -4.21 13.46 -20.98
C ALA A 74 -3.86 12.03 -20.56
N VAL A 75 -3.86 11.09 -21.52
CA VAL A 75 -3.39 9.72 -21.29
C VAL A 75 -1.90 9.65 -21.56
N PHE A 76 -1.13 9.08 -20.64
CA PHE A 76 0.32 8.95 -20.74
C PHE A 76 0.73 7.78 -21.63
N PRO A 77 1.90 7.84 -22.30
CA PRO A 77 2.47 6.72 -23.03
C PRO A 77 2.95 5.61 -22.07
N GLY A 78 3.02 4.38 -22.57
CA GLY A 78 3.49 3.22 -21.83
C GLY A 78 2.46 2.51 -20.96
N VAL A 79 2.96 1.53 -20.19
CA VAL A 79 2.19 0.70 -19.24
C VAL A 79 2.88 0.69 -17.86
N PRO A 80 2.13 0.63 -16.74
CA PRO A 80 0.66 0.62 -16.66
C PRO A 80 0.05 1.92 -17.17
N THR A 81 -1.09 1.81 -17.86
CA THR A 81 -1.75 2.97 -18.44
C THR A 81 -2.18 3.90 -17.32
N ALA A 82 -1.85 5.19 -17.47
CA ALA A 82 -2.20 6.24 -16.53
C ALA A 82 -2.67 7.47 -17.30
N ALA A 83 -3.50 8.29 -16.66
CA ALA A 83 -3.97 9.53 -17.25
C ALA A 83 -4.05 10.63 -16.21
N GLU A 84 -3.99 11.87 -16.63
CA GLU A 84 -4.21 13.03 -15.78
C GLU A 84 -5.45 13.79 -16.26
N LEU A 85 -6.35 14.04 -15.32
CA LEU A 85 -7.53 14.88 -15.48
C LEU A 85 -7.18 16.28 -15.03
N PHE A 86 -7.47 17.29 -15.85
CA PHE A 86 -7.29 18.70 -15.51
C PHE A 86 -8.65 19.40 -15.46
N LEU A 87 -8.88 20.08 -14.35
CA LEU A 87 -10.03 20.95 -14.11
C LEU A 87 -9.56 22.41 -14.22
N LEU A 88 -10.06 23.10 -15.23
CA LEU A 88 -9.70 24.48 -15.51
C LEU A 88 -10.71 25.44 -14.89
N PRO A 89 -10.28 26.61 -14.39
CA PRO A 89 -11.20 27.64 -13.93
C PRO A 89 -12.00 28.24 -15.09
N ASN A 90 -13.20 28.72 -14.80
CA ASN A 90 -14.04 29.41 -15.78
C ASN A 90 -13.35 30.68 -16.29
N LYS A 91 -13.35 30.88 -17.62
CA LYS A 91 -12.71 31.99 -18.33
C LYS A 91 -13.34 33.36 -18.04
N ASN A 92 -14.60 33.41 -17.63
CA ASN A 92 -15.42 34.64 -17.57
C ASN A 92 -15.61 35.22 -16.16
N GLN A 93 -14.81 34.83 -15.17
CA GLN A 93 -15.05 35.26 -13.80
C GLN A 93 -14.43 36.64 -13.51
N SER A 94 -15.30 37.64 -13.36
CA SER A 94 -15.07 38.81 -12.49
C SER A 94 -15.14 38.44 -11.00
N GLU A 95 -15.52 37.20 -10.69
CA GLU A 95 -15.57 36.64 -9.35
C GLU A 95 -14.15 36.32 -8.86
N GLY A 96 -13.81 36.71 -7.64
CA GLY A 96 -12.45 36.63 -7.13
C GLY A 96 -11.87 35.21 -7.18
N ARG A 97 -10.55 35.12 -7.45
CA ARG A 97 -9.76 33.88 -7.58
C ARG A 97 -10.12 32.78 -6.59
N LYS A 98 -10.31 33.13 -5.31
CA LYS A 98 -10.64 32.18 -4.23
C LYS A 98 -11.91 31.39 -4.50
N LYS A 99 -12.98 32.07 -4.97
CA LYS A 99 -14.26 31.41 -5.25
C LYS A 99 -14.14 30.38 -6.38
N SER A 100 -13.34 30.69 -7.41
CA SER A 100 -13.08 29.75 -8.50
C SER A 100 -12.25 28.55 -8.06
N GLU A 101 -11.34 28.74 -7.11
CA GLU A 101 -10.53 27.65 -6.53
C GLU A 101 -11.40 26.74 -5.66
N ASP A 102 -12.24 27.30 -4.79
CA ASP A 102 -13.19 26.55 -3.96
C ASP A 102 -14.17 25.72 -4.82
N ALA A 103 -14.64 26.29 -5.94
CA ALA A 103 -15.51 25.58 -6.89
C ALA A 103 -14.80 24.40 -7.58
N LEU A 104 -13.52 24.57 -7.92
CA LEU A 104 -12.71 23.48 -8.49
C LEU A 104 -12.45 22.38 -7.46
N GLU A 105 -12.25 22.71 -6.20
CA GLU A 105 -12.13 21.73 -5.11
C GLU A 105 -13.43 20.96 -4.86
N GLN A 106 -14.56 21.65 -4.86
CA GLN A 106 -15.87 21.00 -4.74
C GLN A 106 -16.14 20.04 -5.90
N THR A 107 -15.79 20.44 -7.11
CA THR A 107 -15.89 19.59 -8.30
C THR A 107 -14.95 18.38 -8.20
N SER A 108 -13.70 18.62 -7.82
CA SER A 108 -12.68 17.59 -7.60
C SER A 108 -13.18 16.53 -6.61
N SER A 109 -13.69 16.96 -5.45
CA SER A 109 -14.31 16.10 -4.43
C SER A 109 -15.44 15.23 -5.02
N THR A 110 -16.33 15.84 -5.81
CA THR A 110 -17.45 15.14 -6.45
C THR A 110 -16.94 14.05 -7.41
N ILE A 111 -15.95 14.37 -8.24
CA ILE A 111 -15.34 13.42 -9.19
C ILE A 111 -14.64 12.29 -8.44
N VAL A 112 -13.86 12.59 -7.41
CA VAL A 112 -13.17 11.59 -6.59
C VAL A 112 -14.19 10.65 -5.93
N ASN A 113 -15.30 11.17 -5.42
CA ASN A 113 -16.37 10.35 -4.85
C ASN A 113 -16.99 9.42 -5.91
N ALA A 114 -17.23 9.91 -7.13
CA ALA A 114 -17.76 9.09 -8.22
C ALA A 114 -16.77 7.99 -8.66
N LEU A 115 -15.47 8.31 -8.73
CA LEU A 115 -14.40 7.35 -9.02
C LEU A 115 -14.33 6.26 -7.93
N ASN A 116 -14.40 6.64 -6.66
CA ASN A 116 -14.37 5.69 -5.54
C ASN A 116 -15.60 4.78 -5.48
N GLN A 117 -16.72 5.20 -6.06
CA GLN A 117 -17.93 4.41 -6.23
C GLN A 117 -17.94 3.57 -7.52
N ASN A 118 -16.84 3.57 -8.28
CA ASN A 118 -16.70 2.92 -9.58
C ASN A 118 -17.77 3.35 -10.61
N LEU A 119 -18.29 4.59 -10.49
CA LEU A 119 -19.28 5.12 -11.43
C LEU A 119 -18.67 5.53 -12.78
N VAL A 120 -17.35 5.71 -12.81
CA VAL A 120 -16.61 6.05 -14.03
C VAL A 120 -16.01 4.77 -14.60
N GLU A 121 -16.79 4.12 -15.46
CA GLU A 121 -16.38 2.94 -16.21
C GLU A 121 -16.73 3.10 -17.70
N PHE A 122 -16.05 2.34 -18.54
CA PHE A 122 -16.39 2.23 -19.96
C PHE A 122 -16.09 0.83 -20.48
N GLU A 123 -16.77 0.45 -21.56
CA GLU A 123 -16.51 -0.80 -22.26
C GLU A 123 -15.60 -0.55 -23.46
N LEU A 124 -14.41 -1.13 -23.45
CA LEU A 124 -13.42 -0.96 -24.52
C LEU A 124 -13.82 -1.76 -25.77
N LYS A 125 -14.32 -2.97 -25.55
CA LYS A 125 -14.88 -3.88 -26.54
C LYS A 125 -15.88 -4.80 -25.84
N PRO A 126 -16.77 -5.51 -26.58
CA PRO A 126 -17.73 -6.42 -25.97
C PRO A 126 -17.08 -7.36 -24.94
N GLY A 127 -17.52 -7.26 -23.69
CA GLY A 127 -17.04 -8.08 -22.57
C GLY A 127 -15.77 -7.58 -21.87
N VAL A 128 -15.19 -6.45 -22.28
CA VAL A 128 -14.00 -5.85 -21.64
C VAL A 128 -14.37 -4.50 -21.04
N ARG A 129 -14.70 -4.52 -19.75
CA ARG A 129 -14.96 -3.32 -18.95
C ARG A 129 -13.66 -2.77 -18.37
N VAL A 130 -13.52 -1.46 -18.44
CA VAL A 130 -12.43 -0.70 -17.86
C VAL A 130 -12.99 0.22 -16.79
N ILE A 131 -12.49 0.09 -15.57
CA ILE A 131 -12.83 0.97 -14.45
C ILE A 131 -11.72 2.00 -14.29
N VAL A 132 -12.11 3.25 -14.03
CA VAL A 132 -11.19 4.36 -13.78
C VAL A 132 -11.08 4.61 -12.28
N TYR A 133 -9.86 4.68 -11.76
CA TYR A 133 -9.59 4.93 -10.35
C TYR A 133 -8.86 6.26 -10.17
N ASN A 134 -9.13 6.95 -9.06
CA ASN A 134 -8.26 8.03 -8.62
C ASN A 134 -6.98 7.43 -8.02
N THR A 135 -5.82 7.85 -8.51
CA THR A 135 -4.53 7.43 -7.97
C THR A 135 -3.85 8.61 -7.33
N GLN A 136 -3.53 8.46 -6.05
CA GLN A 136 -2.63 9.38 -5.39
C GLN A 136 -1.19 8.94 -5.71
N LEU A 137 -0.71 9.11 -6.95
CA LEU A 137 0.75 9.09 -7.17
C LEU A 137 1.31 10.45 -6.74
N THR A 138 1.17 10.75 -5.46
CA THR A 138 2.19 11.54 -4.80
C THR A 138 3.33 10.55 -4.54
N LEU A 139 4.58 10.92 -4.86
CA LEU A 139 5.79 10.14 -4.53
C LEU A 139 6.01 9.96 -3.00
N ALA A 140 4.98 10.14 -2.19
CA ALA A 140 4.93 9.92 -0.75
C ALA A 140 3.53 9.36 -0.40
N PRO A 141 3.43 8.41 0.55
CA PRO A 141 2.14 7.89 0.97
C PRO A 141 1.25 9.04 1.44
N LEU A 142 0.05 9.12 0.88
CA LEU A 142 -0.98 10.05 1.34
C LEU A 142 -1.43 9.59 2.73
N VAL A 143 -0.76 10.10 3.75
CA VAL A 143 -1.33 10.16 5.09
C VAL A 143 -2.52 11.10 4.95
N ASP A 144 -3.72 10.52 4.98
CA ASP A 144 -5.03 11.17 5.00
C ASP A 144 -4.95 12.58 5.60
N SER A 145 -4.86 13.58 4.73
CA SER A 145 -5.09 14.97 5.10
C SER A 145 -6.58 15.24 5.05
N SER A 146 -7.35 14.42 5.77
CA SER A 146 -8.64 14.87 6.25
C SER A 146 -8.35 15.94 7.30
N PRO A 147 -9.01 17.11 7.28
CA PRO A 147 -8.97 18.02 8.41
C PRO A 147 -9.81 17.40 9.56
N ARG A 148 -9.36 16.25 10.10
CA ARG A 148 -9.90 15.66 11.33
C ARG A 148 -9.29 16.42 12.48
N HIS A 149 -9.88 17.58 12.75
CA HIS A 149 -9.59 18.49 13.86
C HIS A 149 -9.46 17.81 15.24
N ASN A 150 -9.87 16.54 15.41
CA ASN A 150 -9.86 15.86 16.71
C ASN A 150 -9.06 14.53 16.75
N SER A 151 -8.38 14.12 15.67
CA SER A 151 -7.67 12.82 15.68
C SER A 151 -6.41 12.83 16.56
N SER A 152 -5.68 13.94 16.57
CA SER A 152 -4.49 14.10 17.42
C SER A 152 -4.85 14.23 18.91
N ALA A 153 -5.89 15.01 19.23
CA ALA A 153 -6.38 15.15 20.60
C ALA A 153 -6.92 13.83 21.18
N MET A 154 -7.61 13.03 20.37
CA MET A 154 -8.10 11.72 20.78
C MET A 154 -6.96 10.72 21.06
N LEU A 155 -5.90 10.70 20.24
CA LEU A 155 -4.72 9.86 20.46
C LEU A 155 -3.95 10.28 21.73
N MET A 156 -3.86 11.59 21.99
CA MET A 156 -3.26 12.11 23.22
C MET A 156 -4.06 11.74 24.47
N LEU A 157 -5.40 11.81 24.41
CA LEU A 157 -6.25 11.38 25.52
C LEU A 157 -6.12 9.87 25.78
N LEU A 158 -6.13 9.06 24.71
CA LEU A 158 -5.94 7.62 24.83
C LEU A 158 -4.58 7.27 25.47
N SER A 159 -3.49 7.94 25.07
CA SER A 159 -2.17 7.67 25.64
C SER A 159 -2.09 8.01 27.13
N VAL A 160 -2.70 9.12 27.57
CA VAL A 160 -2.78 9.50 28.99
C VAL A 160 -3.59 8.47 29.79
N VAL A 161 -4.70 7.98 29.24
CA VAL A 161 -5.53 6.93 29.87
C VAL A 161 -4.75 5.62 30.01
N PHE A 162 -4.06 5.17 28.95
CA PHE A 162 -3.26 3.95 28.99
C PHE A 162 -2.09 4.06 29.97
N LEU A 163 -1.42 5.20 30.03
CA LEU A 163 -0.35 5.44 31.01
C LEU A 163 -0.91 5.42 32.45
N GLY A 164 -2.07 6.05 32.68
CA GLY A 164 -2.76 6.01 33.97
C GLY A 164 -3.17 4.60 34.40
N LEU A 165 -3.71 3.79 33.48
CA LEU A 165 -4.05 2.39 33.73
C LEU A 165 -2.81 1.54 34.02
N ALA A 166 -1.71 1.73 33.29
CA ALA A 166 -0.45 1.02 33.53
C ALA A 166 0.10 1.33 34.94
N VAL A 167 0.14 2.62 35.31
CA VAL A 167 0.56 3.05 36.65
C VAL A 167 -0.39 2.50 37.73
N PHE A 168 -1.70 2.52 37.49
CA PHE A 168 -2.69 1.97 38.42
C PHE A 168 -2.53 0.47 38.60
N LEU A 169 -2.34 -0.29 37.51
CA LEU A 169 -2.10 -1.73 37.55
C LEU A 169 -0.81 -2.03 38.30
N ILE A 170 0.30 -1.36 37.99
CA ILE A 170 1.56 -1.54 38.71
C ILE A 170 1.36 -1.20 40.19
N TYR A 171 0.72 -0.08 40.51
CA TYR A 171 0.44 0.32 41.89
C TYR A 171 -0.42 -0.72 42.64
N LYS A 172 -1.51 -1.20 42.03
CA LYS A 172 -2.39 -2.22 42.60
C LYS A 172 -1.68 -3.55 42.72
N PHE A 173 -0.91 -3.98 41.72
CA PHE A 173 -0.19 -5.26 41.71
C PHE A 173 0.93 -5.23 42.75
N LYS A 174 1.66 -4.12 42.88
CA LYS A 174 2.68 -3.90 43.93
C LYS A 174 2.07 -3.85 45.33
N ARG A 175 0.77 -3.54 45.46
CA ARG A 175 0.03 -3.54 46.73
C ARG A 175 -0.83 -4.80 46.96
N LYS A 176 -1.01 -5.66 45.94
CA LYS A 176 -1.81 -6.91 45.98
C LYS A 176 -0.99 -8.20 45.81
N ILE A 177 0.33 -8.17 46.01
CA ILE A 177 1.10 -9.40 46.29
C ILE A 177 1.41 -9.45 47.80
N PRO A 178 0.50 -9.97 48.65
CA PRO A 178 0.89 -10.58 49.90
C PRO A 178 1.49 -11.96 49.57
N TRP A 179 2.81 -12.09 49.76
CA TRP A 179 3.41 -13.34 50.27
C TRP A 179 3.03 -14.64 49.52
N ILE A 180 3.65 -14.92 48.37
CA ILE A 180 3.86 -16.32 47.98
C ILE A 180 5.00 -16.85 48.88
N ASN A 181 4.67 -17.13 50.15
CA ASN A 181 5.26 -18.27 50.82
C ASN A 181 4.21 -19.36 50.83
N ILE A 182 4.37 -20.34 49.96
CA ILE A 182 3.81 -21.65 50.19
C ILE A 182 4.98 -22.46 50.75
N TYR A 183 5.17 -22.34 52.07
CA TYR A 183 5.65 -23.47 52.85
C TYR A 183 4.42 -24.37 53.01
N ALA A 184 4.36 -25.42 52.22
CA ALA A 184 3.58 -26.59 52.59
C ALA A 184 4.35 -27.30 53.71
N GLU A 185 4.20 -26.81 54.95
CA GLU A 185 4.56 -27.54 56.15
C GLU A 185 3.29 -27.73 56.98
N VAL A 186 3.22 -28.88 57.64
CA VAL A 186 2.23 -29.28 58.64
C VAL A 186 0.92 -29.84 58.08
N ASN A 187 1.00 -31.05 57.52
CA ASN A 187 0.07 -32.12 57.89
C ASN A 187 0.91 -33.25 58.51
N GLN A 188 1.44 -32.99 59.70
CA GLN A 188 1.82 -34.02 60.67
C GLN A 188 0.61 -34.25 61.56
N GLU A 189 0.15 -35.52 61.64
CA GLU A 189 -0.32 -36.20 62.85
C GLU A 189 -1.28 -37.35 62.48
N LYS A 190 -0.72 -38.56 62.30
CA LYS A 190 -1.26 -39.78 62.91
C LYS A 190 -0.17 -40.85 62.95
N GLU A 191 0.11 -41.26 64.17
CA GLU A 191 1.10 -42.23 64.61
C GLU A 191 0.96 -43.59 63.92
N GLN A 192 2.09 -44.25 63.66
CA GLN A 192 2.17 -45.68 63.92
C GLN A 192 3.51 -45.97 64.59
N GLU A 193 3.40 -46.25 65.88
CA GLU A 193 4.39 -46.84 66.76
C GLU A 193 5.05 -48.07 66.10
N MET A 194 6.36 -48.26 66.26
CA MET A 194 6.91 -49.38 67.05
C MET A 194 8.45 -49.40 66.95
N ILE A 195 9.05 -49.77 68.08
CA ILE A 195 10.45 -49.63 68.46
C ILE A 195 11.30 -50.80 67.91
N GLY A 196 12.49 -50.46 67.38
CA GLY A 196 13.81 -51.09 67.63
C GLY A 196 14.09 -52.57 67.28
N SER A 197 15.06 -52.79 66.38
CA SER A 197 16.19 -53.75 66.57
C SER A 197 17.18 -53.72 65.39
N VAL A 198 18.42 -53.27 65.67
CA VAL A 198 19.74 -53.83 65.29
C VAL A 198 20.02 -54.29 63.84
N GLY A 199 21.07 -53.71 63.22
CA GLY A 199 22.09 -54.51 62.51
C GLY A 199 22.52 -54.12 61.07
N GLN A 200 23.66 -53.41 61.01
CA GLN A 200 24.83 -53.60 60.09
C GLN A 200 24.90 -53.10 58.62
N SER A 201 26.06 -52.45 58.39
CA SER A 201 26.88 -52.19 57.18
C SER A 201 26.27 -51.33 56.06
N GLU A 202 26.69 -50.08 55.81
CA GLU A 202 28.02 -49.55 55.39
C GLU A 202 28.24 -49.64 53.87
N SER A 203 28.08 -48.50 53.18
CA SER A 203 29.07 -47.91 52.25
C SER A 203 28.50 -46.69 51.52
N THR A 204 29.00 -45.51 51.89
CA THR A 204 29.07 -44.30 51.05
C THR A 204 30.26 -44.40 50.08
N PRO A 205 30.60 -43.41 49.21
CA PRO A 205 29.91 -42.15 48.86
C PRO A 205 29.92 -41.75 47.35
N LYS A 206 28.97 -40.87 46.97
CA LYS A 206 29.14 -39.55 46.27
C LYS A 206 29.76 -39.51 44.84
N ILE A 207 29.09 -38.75 43.94
CA ILE A 207 29.61 -37.62 43.10
C ILE A 207 28.90 -37.51 41.72
N THR A 208 28.19 -36.37 41.54
CA THR A 208 27.85 -35.52 40.35
C THR A 208 27.61 -36.02 38.91
N LEU A 209 26.51 -35.47 38.34
CA LEU A 209 26.37 -34.71 37.07
C LEU A 209 26.24 -35.46 35.72
N SER A 210 25.37 -34.88 34.85
CA SER A 210 25.01 -35.28 33.47
C SER A 210 24.14 -36.54 33.40
N GLU A 211 23.13 -36.67 32.54
CA GLU A 211 22.96 -36.18 31.18
C GLU A 211 21.47 -36.30 30.79
N PHE A 212 20.99 -35.40 29.93
CA PHE A 212 19.70 -35.55 29.25
C PHE A 212 19.72 -36.78 28.32
N THR A 213 18.53 -37.35 28.10
CA THR A 213 17.97 -37.87 26.82
C THR A 213 17.47 -39.30 26.94
N ALA A 214 16.14 -39.47 27.01
CA ALA A 214 15.41 -40.60 26.41
C ALA A 214 13.90 -40.42 26.57
N SER A 215 13.24 -39.95 25.51
CA SER A 215 11.92 -40.50 25.16
C SER A 215 11.74 -40.41 23.65
N LYS A 216 12.22 -41.49 23.02
CA LYS A 216 11.79 -42.05 21.73
C LYS A 216 10.30 -42.42 21.89
N GLU A 217 9.39 -42.21 20.97
CA GLU A 217 9.15 -42.95 19.70
C GLU A 217 7.63 -42.66 19.45
N LEU A 218 7.09 -42.41 18.25
CA LEU A 218 6.55 -43.48 17.39
C LEU A 218 5.72 -42.81 16.27
N MET A 219 6.25 -42.77 15.03
CA MET A 219 5.61 -43.17 13.77
C MET A 219 6.36 -42.53 12.59
N GLU A 220 7.39 -43.24 12.15
CA GLU A 220 8.00 -43.09 10.84
C GLU A 220 8.11 -44.49 10.21
N LYS A 221 7.47 -44.64 9.05
CA LYS A 221 7.61 -45.66 7.99
C LYS A 221 6.33 -45.60 7.17
N GLU A 222 6.27 -45.60 5.86
CA GLU A 222 7.19 -45.77 4.73
C GLU A 222 6.24 -45.42 3.53
N LEU A 223 6.61 -44.97 2.34
CA LEU A 223 7.60 -45.55 1.44
C LEU A 223 7.76 -44.66 0.21
N ASP A 224 8.98 -44.69 -0.27
CA ASP A 224 9.65 -43.95 -1.32
C ASP A 224 9.21 -44.39 -2.74
N ALA A 225 9.30 -43.49 -3.73
CA ALA A 225 9.36 -43.88 -5.15
C ALA A 225 10.07 -42.80 -6.00
N ARG A 226 11.38 -42.94 -6.03
CA ARG A 226 12.38 -42.27 -6.87
C ARG A 226 12.39 -42.81 -8.31
N VAL A 227 12.42 -41.94 -9.33
CA VAL A 227 13.17 -42.07 -10.62
C VAL A 227 13.24 -40.66 -11.26
N LYS A 228 14.38 -39.94 -11.28
CA LYS A 228 15.58 -39.95 -12.17
C LYS A 228 15.40 -39.34 -13.58
N ARG A 229 16.31 -38.41 -13.90
CA ARG A 229 16.81 -37.92 -15.22
C ARG A 229 16.08 -36.65 -15.76
N GLY A 230 16.71 -35.54 -16.13
CA GLY A 230 18.12 -35.11 -16.17
C GLY A 230 18.26 -33.82 -17.01
N VAL A 231 19.29 -33.01 -16.69
CA VAL A 231 20.11 -32.13 -17.57
C VAL A 231 19.45 -30.95 -18.28
N GLY A 232 20.00 -29.74 -18.11
CA GLY A 232 19.97 -28.71 -19.16
C GLY A 232 20.07 -27.23 -18.75
N ASN A 233 21.29 -26.75 -18.54
CA ASN A 233 21.84 -25.43 -18.87
C ASN A 233 21.40 -24.14 -18.16
N ALA A 234 22.46 -23.45 -17.71
CA ALA A 234 22.56 -22.07 -17.28
C ALA A 234 22.32 -21.08 -18.44
N CYS A 235 21.78 -19.91 -18.10
CA CYS A 235 22.03 -18.68 -18.83
C CYS A 235 22.03 -17.51 -17.83
N GLU A 236 23.24 -17.12 -17.44
CA GLU A 236 23.53 -15.93 -16.66
C GLU A 236 23.47 -14.72 -17.62
N SER A 237 22.46 -13.86 -17.45
CA SER A 237 22.29 -12.66 -18.28
C SER A 237 23.00 -11.48 -17.63
N THR A 238 24.25 -11.25 -18.03
CA THR A 238 25.02 -10.05 -17.67
C THR A 238 24.30 -8.80 -18.18
N ARG A 239 23.93 -7.94 -17.24
CA ARG A 239 23.46 -6.56 -17.48
C ARG A 239 24.68 -5.68 -17.73
N GLU A 240 24.78 -5.08 -18.91
CA GLU A 240 25.64 -3.90 -19.11
C GLU A 240 24.84 -2.75 -19.75
N ILE A 241 24.87 -1.62 -19.04
CA ILE A 241 24.28 -0.33 -19.39
C ILE A 241 25.39 0.50 -20.03
N PRO A 242 25.26 1.02 -21.26
CA PRO A 242 26.15 2.07 -21.72
C PRO A 242 25.63 3.44 -21.24
N ASN A 243 26.32 3.97 -20.24
CA ASN A 243 26.33 5.38 -19.87
C ASN A 243 26.96 6.19 -21.02
N CYS A 244 26.32 7.29 -21.44
CA CYS A 244 26.92 8.27 -22.34
C CYS A 244 26.60 9.68 -21.83
N THR A 245 27.59 10.29 -21.19
CA THR A 245 27.70 11.73 -21.00
C THR A 245 29.03 12.20 -21.59
N SER A 246 28.99 13.38 -22.22
CA SER A 246 30.09 14.29 -22.57
C SER A 246 30.98 13.95 -23.78
N VAL A 247 30.75 14.67 -24.89
CA VAL A 247 31.63 15.78 -25.35
C VAL A 247 30.75 16.92 -25.84
#